data_AF-A0A0Q7KHI3-F1
#
_entry.id   AF-A0A0Q7KHI3-F1
#
_cell.length_a   1.000
_cell.length_b   1.000
_cell.length_c   1.000
_cell.angle_alpha   90.00
_cell.angle_beta   90.00
_cell.angle_gamma   90.00
#
_symmetry.space_group_name_H-M   'P 1'
#
loop_
_entity.id
_entity.type
_entity.pdbx_description
1 polymer ?
#
loop_
_entity_poly.entity_id
_entity_poly.type
_entity_poly.pdbx_seq_one_letter_code
_entity_poly.pdbx_strand_id
1 'polypeptide(L)'
;MTTSCKHGASLYQGRRAIGGRIEVGRGRFEFVPHVLDRRTGGKPFTVDLRSITAVERTDRSWNPRTFSPRRCLLVTTSSGAEAKFLVNRLDELVDRLMATINGSDAT
;
A
#
# COMPACT_ATOMS: atom_id res chain seq x y z
N MET A 1 17.46 8.66 10.19
CA MET A 1 16.21 8.59 10.97
C MET A 1 15.07 8.23 10.02
N THR A 2 14.50 7.02 10.12
CA THR A 2 13.36 6.62 9.28
C THR A 2 12.08 7.25 9.83
N THR A 3 11.53 8.26 9.16
CA THR A 3 10.30 8.93 9.58
C THR A 3 9.10 8.01 9.36
N SER A 4 8.26 7.86 10.39
CA SER A 4 7.02 7.10 10.27
C SER A 4 5.91 7.96 9.64
N CYS A 5 5.10 7.39 8.74
CA CYS A 5 3.94 8.06 8.17
C CYS A 5 2.68 7.19 8.21
N LYS A 6 1.50 7.84 8.14
CA LYS A 6 0.19 7.18 8.15
C LYS A 6 -0.71 7.79 7.10
N HIS A 7 -1.37 6.94 6.31
CA HIS A 7 -2.31 7.36 5.26
C HIS A 7 -3.59 6.52 5.31
N GLY A 8 -4.75 7.17 5.17
CA GLY A 8 -6.01 6.45 4.96
C GLY A 8 -5.97 5.70 3.63
N ALA A 9 -6.36 4.44 3.64
CA ALA A 9 -6.27 3.57 2.47
C ALA A 9 -7.36 2.51 2.45
N SER A 10 -7.50 1.84 1.31
CA SER A 10 -8.28 0.61 1.20
C SER A 10 -7.50 -0.43 0.41
N LEU A 11 -7.37 -1.64 0.95
CA LEU A 11 -6.71 -2.76 0.28
C LEU A 11 -7.75 -3.56 -0.53
N TYR A 12 -7.47 -3.82 -1.80
CA TYR A 12 -8.29 -4.72 -2.60
C TYR A 12 -7.94 -6.18 -2.27
N GLN A 13 -8.92 -6.93 -1.76
CA GLN A 13 -8.84 -8.37 -1.50
C GLN A 13 -9.87 -9.08 -2.37
N GLY A 14 -9.43 -9.65 -3.49
CA GLY A 14 -10.31 -10.20 -4.51
C GLY A 14 -11.21 -9.10 -5.10
N ARG A 15 -12.53 -9.25 -4.95
CA ARG A 15 -13.53 -8.28 -5.46
C ARG A 15 -13.91 -7.18 -4.46
N ARG A 16 -13.34 -7.19 -3.25
CA ARG A 16 -13.75 -6.29 -2.16
C ARG A 16 -12.63 -5.30 -1.82
N ALA A 17 -12.99 -4.04 -1.59
CA ALA A 17 -12.11 -3.07 -0.97
C ALA A 17 -12.29 -3.10 0.56
N ILE A 18 -11.20 -3.27 1.29
CA ILE A 18 -11.14 -3.34 2.75
C ILE A 18 -10.66 -1.99 3.26
N GLY A 19 -11.47 -1.28 4.03
CA GLY A 19 -11.10 0.02 4.59
C GLY A 19 -10.06 -0.08 5.70
N GLY A 20 -9.11 0.84 5.74
CA GLY A 20 -8.08 0.87 6.76
C GLY A 20 -7.08 2.02 6.60
N ARG A 21 -5.86 1.76 7.05
CA ARG A 21 -4.75 2.71 6.92
C ARG A 21 -3.45 2.00 6.61
N ILE A 22 -2.59 2.68 5.87
CA ILE A 22 -1.19 2.32 5.69
C ILE A 22 -0.37 3.02 6.76
N GLU A 23 0.51 2.28 7.41
CA GLU A 23 1.57 2.78 8.28
C GLU A 23 2.92 2.36 7.67
N VAL A 24 3.81 3.32 7.47
CA VAL A 24 5.19 3.08 7.03
C VAL A 24 6.13 3.51 8.14
N GLY A 25 7.09 2.66 8.48
CA GLY A 25 8.08 2.96 9.52
C GLY A 25 8.75 1.70 10.05
N ARG A 26 9.86 1.87 10.79
CA ARG A 26 10.62 0.75 11.39
C ARG A 26 11.00 -0.35 10.39
N GLY A 27 11.28 0.03 9.14
CA GLY A 27 11.60 -0.91 8.07
C GLY A 27 10.40 -1.69 7.51
N ARG A 28 9.16 -1.31 7.85
CA ARG A 28 7.95 -2.03 7.42
C ARG A 28 6.95 -1.15 6.69
N PHE A 29 6.21 -1.79 5.79
CA PHE A 29 4.97 -1.32 5.20
C PHE A 29 3.82 -2.16 5.76
N GLU A 30 2.88 -1.51 6.42
CA GLU A 30 1.78 -2.19 7.11
C GLU A 30 0.43 -1.58 6.73
N PHE A 31 -0.50 -2.42 6.27
CA PHE A 31 -1.91 -2.08 6.15
C PHE A 31 -2.68 -2.67 7.31
N VAL A 32 -3.37 -1.79 8.04
CA VAL A 32 -4.20 -2.12 9.19
C VAL A 32 -5.67 -1.88 8.83
N PRO A 33 -6.49 -2.94 8.69
CA PRO A 33 -7.93 -2.80 8.46
C PRO A 33 -8.62 -2.11 9.64
N HIS A 34 -9.71 -1.40 9.37
CA HIS A 34 -10.61 -0.92 10.43
C HIS A 34 -11.27 -2.10 11.17
N VAL A 35 -11.72 -1.86 12.40
CA VAL A 35 -12.26 -2.92 13.29
C VAL A 35 -13.43 -3.66 12.64
N LEU A 36 -14.35 -2.95 11.98
CA LEU A 36 -15.50 -3.53 11.28
C LEU A 36 -15.08 -4.38 10.08
N ASP A 37 -14.13 -3.87 9.28
CA ASP A 37 -13.60 -4.59 8.13
C ASP A 37 -12.83 -5.85 8.55
N ARG A 38 -12.04 -5.77 9.64
CA ARG A 38 -11.35 -6.93 10.22
C ARG A 38 -12.32 -8.02 10.69
N ARG A 39 -13.44 -7.63 11.30
CA ARG A 39 -14.48 -8.57 11.75
C ARG A 39 -15.22 -9.23 10.59
N THR A 40 -15.24 -8.61 9.43
CA THR A 40 -15.92 -9.13 8.23
C THR A 40 -14.95 -9.78 7.24
N GLY A 41 -13.79 -10.25 7.72
CA GLY A 41 -12.82 -11.03 6.97
C GLY A 41 -11.68 -10.25 6.33
N GLY A 42 -11.61 -8.93 6.53
CA GLY A 42 -10.51 -8.10 6.05
C GLY A 42 -9.19 -8.48 6.71
N LYS A 43 -8.20 -8.88 5.91
CA LYS A 43 -6.88 -9.28 6.40
C LYS A 43 -5.89 -8.11 6.38
N PRO A 44 -5.02 -7.97 7.38
CA PRO A 44 -3.91 -7.03 7.30
C PRO A 44 -2.94 -7.45 6.20
N PHE A 45 -2.08 -6.52 5.79
CA PHE A 45 -0.97 -6.79 4.89
C PHE A 45 0.29 -6.17 5.47
N THR A 46 1.34 -6.96 5.65
CA THR A 46 2.60 -6.49 6.25
C THR A 46 3.75 -7.05 5.46
N VAL A 47 4.67 -6.18 5.06
CA VAL A 47 5.90 -6.55 4.34
C VAL A 47 7.08 -5.70 4.82
N ASP A 48 8.28 -6.25 4.70
CA ASP A 48 9.52 -5.50 4.93
C ASP A 48 9.73 -4.54 3.74
N LEU A 49 10.16 -3.30 4.01
CA LEU A 49 10.44 -2.33 2.96
C LEU A 49 11.53 -2.81 1.99
N ARG A 50 12.52 -3.57 2.48
CA ARG A 50 13.58 -4.18 1.65
C ARG A 50 13.06 -5.30 0.75
N SER A 51 11.90 -5.87 1.08
CA SER A 51 11.25 -6.87 0.23
C SER A 51 10.43 -6.25 -0.89
N ILE A 52 10.18 -4.94 -0.89
CA ILE A 52 9.42 -4.25 -1.93
C ILE A 52 10.34 -4.02 -3.13
N THR A 53 9.99 -4.58 -4.27
CA THR A 53 10.74 -4.46 -5.53
C THR A 53 10.15 -3.42 -6.47
N ALA A 54 8.84 -3.15 -6.36
CA ALA A 54 8.19 -2.11 -7.15
C ALA A 54 7.08 -1.41 -6.37
N VAL A 55 6.97 -0.10 -6.59
CA VAL A 55 5.89 0.75 -6.10
C VAL A 55 5.36 1.56 -7.28
N GLU A 56 4.18 1.17 -7.77
CA GLU A 56 3.63 1.73 -9.01
C GLU A 56 2.32 2.49 -8.74
N ARG A 57 2.10 3.52 -9.54
CA ARG A 57 0.82 4.23 -9.61
C ARG A 57 0.01 3.57 -10.72
N THR A 58 -1.13 2.95 -10.40
CA THR A 58 -2.02 2.47 -11.45
C THR A 58 -2.78 3.65 -12.04
N ASP A 59 -2.71 3.84 -13.35
CA ASP A 59 -3.42 4.91 -14.04
C ASP A 59 -4.95 4.79 -13.92
N ARG A 60 -5.63 5.89 -14.24
CA ARG A 60 -7.09 5.98 -14.40
C ARG A 60 -7.59 5.20 -15.62
N SER A 61 -7.08 3.99 -15.87
CA SER A 61 -7.74 3.14 -16.85
C SER A 61 -9.08 2.71 -16.25
N TRP A 62 -10.17 3.15 -16.88
CA TRP A 62 -11.50 2.68 -16.59
C TRP A 62 -11.49 1.15 -16.74
N ASN A 63 -11.35 0.43 -15.63
CA ASN A 63 -11.47 -1.01 -15.63
C ASN A 63 -12.89 -1.36 -15.15
N PRO A 64 -13.79 -1.80 -16.05
CA PRO A 64 -15.17 -2.13 -15.69
C PRO A 64 -15.26 -3.29 -14.68
N ARG A 65 -14.17 -4.03 -14.42
CA ARG A 65 -14.11 -5.03 -13.35
C ARG A 65 -13.78 -4.48 -11.96
N THR A 66 -13.19 -3.29 -11.86
CA THR A 66 -12.73 -2.71 -10.57
C THR A 66 -13.36 -1.37 -10.21
N PHE A 67 -14.17 -0.77 -11.09
CA PHE A 67 -15.08 0.37 -10.81
C PHE A 67 -14.50 1.50 -9.94
N SER A 68 -13.20 1.80 -10.09
CA SER A 68 -12.55 2.85 -9.31
C SER A 68 -11.86 3.86 -10.23
N PRO A 69 -12.39 5.09 -10.36
CA PRO A 69 -11.77 6.15 -11.18
C PRO A 69 -10.55 6.80 -10.51
N ARG A 70 -10.02 6.19 -9.43
CA ARG A 70 -8.97 6.76 -8.58
C ARG A 70 -7.66 6.01 -8.77
N ARG A 71 -6.55 6.76 -8.89
CA ARG A 71 -5.18 6.21 -8.94
C ARG A 71 -4.96 5.36 -7.70
N CYS A 72 -4.41 4.16 -7.87
CA CYS A 72 -4.11 3.23 -6.79
C CYS A 72 -2.59 3.04 -6.68
N LEU A 73 -2.16 2.63 -5.50
CA LEU A 73 -0.81 2.12 -5.25
C LEU A 73 -0.81 0.61 -5.57
N LEU A 74 0.15 0.15 -6.36
CA LEU A 74 0.50 -1.26 -6.47
C LEU A 74 1.85 -1.47 -5.79
N VAL A 75 1.90 -2.39 -4.84
CA VAL A 75 3.13 -2.81 -4.15
C VAL A 75 3.44 -4.23 -4.58
N THR A 76 4.64 -4.44 -5.13
CA THR A 76 5.14 -5.75 -5.52
C THR A 76 6.33 -6.12 -4.66
N THR A 77 6.34 -7.36 -4.15
CA THR A 77 7.44 -7.88 -3.33
C THR A 77 8.39 -8.76 -4.14
N SER A 78 9.58 -9.01 -3.59
CA SER A 78 10.59 -9.93 -4.14
C SER A 78 10.10 -11.38 -4.22
N SER A 79 9.08 -11.76 -3.45
CA SER A 79 8.42 -13.05 -3.55
C SER A 79 7.37 -13.11 -4.67
N GLY A 80 7.17 -12.03 -5.43
CA GLY A 80 6.14 -11.90 -6.46
C GLY A 80 4.73 -11.64 -5.90
N ALA A 81 4.60 -11.28 -4.62
CA ALA A 81 3.29 -10.94 -4.06
C ALA A 81 2.92 -9.50 -4.46
N GLU A 82 1.68 -9.32 -4.90
CA GLU A 82 1.14 -8.01 -5.28
C GLU A 82 0.02 -7.58 -4.32
N ALA A 83 0.05 -6.32 -3.91
CA ALA A 83 -0.99 -5.71 -3.11
C ALA A 83 -1.41 -4.35 -3.69
N LYS A 84 -2.70 -4.23 -3.99
CA LYS A 84 -3.29 -3.02 -4.57
C LYS A 84 -4.04 -2.22 -3.51
N PHE A 85 -3.71 -0.95 -3.38
CA PHE A 85 -4.32 -0.04 -2.41
C PHE A 85 -4.92 1.19 -3.09
N LEU A 86 -6.17 1.52 -2.77
CA LEU A 86 -6.70 2.86 -2.97
C LEU A 86 -6.20 3.75 -1.83
N VAL A 87 -5.41 4.79 -2.10
CA VAL A 87 -4.75 5.58 -1.06
C VAL A 87 -5.14 7.05 -1.16
N ASN A 88 -5.45 7.68 -0.03
CA ASN A 88 -5.59 9.13 0.05
C ASN A 88 -4.21 9.79 0.05
N ARG A 89 -4.03 10.81 -0.81
CA ARG A 89 -2.73 11.47 -1.04
C ARG A 89 -1.65 10.49 -1.52
N LEU A 90 -2.00 9.71 -2.55
CA LEU A 90 -1.14 8.68 -3.15
C LEU A 90 0.27 9.19 -3.47
N ASP A 91 0.38 10.37 -4.08
CA ASP A 91 1.67 10.91 -4.53
C ASP A 91 2.63 11.14 -3.35
N GLU A 92 2.15 11.73 -2.25
CA GLU A 92 2.94 11.92 -1.02
C GLU A 92 3.45 10.59 -0.44
N LEU A 93 2.63 9.53 -0.50
CA LEU A 93 3.03 8.22 0.00
C LEU A 93 4.09 7.57 -0.90
N VAL A 94 3.91 7.62 -2.23
CA VAL A 94 4.86 7.05 -3.19
C VAL A 94 6.22 7.72 -3.04
N ASP A 95 6.26 9.05 -2.98
CA ASP A 95 7.52 9.79 -2.87
C ASP A 95 8.27 9.41 -1.57
N ARG A 96 7.54 9.23 -0.46
CA ARG A 96 8.11 8.75 0.81
C ARG A 96 8.62 7.31 0.73
N LEU A 97 7.88 6.41 0.08
CA LEU A 97 8.31 5.03 -0.08
C LEU A 97 9.58 4.95 -0.91
N MET A 98 9.64 5.64 -2.03
CA MET A 98 10.82 5.68 -2.90
C MET A 98 12.03 6.28 -2.17
N ALA A 99 11.85 7.38 -1.44
CA ALA A 99 12.92 7.96 -0.63
C ALA A 99 13.43 7.00 0.46
N THR A 100 12.52 6.23 1.07
CA THR A 100 12.89 5.27 2.13
C THR A 100 13.59 4.04 1.56
N ILE A 101 13.10 3.48 0.46
CA ILE A 101 13.68 2.31 -0.21
C ILE A 101 15.09 2.66 -0.70
N ASN A 102 15.24 3.75 -1.46
CA ASN A 102 16.54 4.17 -2.02
C ASN A 102 17.52 4.66 -0.94
N GLY A 103 17.01 5.26 0.15
CA GLY A 103 17.84 5.71 1.26
C GLY A 103 18.30 4.58 2.19
N SER A 104 17.74 3.37 2.07
CA SER A 104 18.10 2.20 2.88
C SER A 104 19.29 1.42 2.33
N ASP A 105 19.77 1.74 1.12
CA ASP A 105 20.94 1.15 0.45
C ASP A 105 22.26 1.92 0.72
N ALA A 106 22.20 3.00 1.51
CA ALA A 106 23.36 3.87 1.77
C ALA A 106 24.08 3.58 3.11
N THR A 107 24.03 2.35 3.64
CA THR A 107 24.69 2.00 4.92
C THR A 107 25.30 0.61 4.90
#